data_AF-A0A9W6FMM1-F1
#
_entry.id   AF-A0A9W6FMM1-F1
#
_cell.length_a   1.000
_cell.length_b   1.000
_cell.length_c   1.000
_cell.angle_alpha   90.00
_cell.angle_beta   90.00
_cell.angle_gamma   90.00
#
_symmetry.space_group_name_H-M   'P 1'
#
loop_
_entity.id
_entity.type
_entity.pdbx_description
1 polymer ?
#
loop_
_entity_poly.entity_id
_entity_poly.type
_entity_poly.pdbx_seq_one_letter_code
_entity_poly.pdbx_strand_id
1 'polypeptide(L)'
;MDQAMDVLILQLGLSLAIGLLVGLERGWRERDTPEGGRAAGIRTYGISGLLGGATAALGVRLDAPSILIAGFLAFTAVFAWYKARESLHDEDYSVTGTIAALGVFALGALAVVGDQRAAAAGGAALAAVLASRELLHGLLRRISWIELRSALVLAVMTAIILPLLPDRAVDPWGG
;
A
#
# COMPACT_ATOMS: atom_id res chain seq x y z
N MET A 1 -12.94 -29.72 -12.44
CA MET A 1 -13.56 -28.91 -11.36
C MET A 1 -12.53 -28.65 -10.27
N ASP A 2 -11.74 -29.67 -9.92
CA ASP A 2 -10.69 -29.62 -8.90
C ASP A 2 -9.63 -28.54 -9.15
N GLN A 3 -9.05 -28.51 -10.36
CA GLN A 3 -7.99 -27.53 -10.69
C GLN A 3 -8.45 -26.06 -10.58
N ALA A 4 -9.71 -25.76 -10.90
CA ALA A 4 -10.26 -24.41 -10.76
C ALA A 4 -10.54 -24.04 -9.30
N MET A 5 -10.89 -25.03 -8.48
CA MET A 5 -11.06 -24.85 -7.03
C MET A 5 -9.70 -24.61 -6.37
N ASP A 6 -8.68 -25.39 -6.74
CA ASP A 6 -7.33 -25.29 -6.21
C ASP A 6 -6.73 -23.89 -6.48
N VAL A 7 -6.91 -23.38 -7.71
CA VAL A 7 -6.47 -22.03 -8.07
C VAL A 7 -7.18 -20.97 -7.23
N LEU A 8 -8.50 -21.06 -7.07
CA LEU A 8 -9.25 -20.08 -6.28
C LEU A 8 -8.83 -20.09 -4.80
N ILE A 9 -8.57 -21.26 -4.22
CA ILE A 9 -8.04 -21.39 -2.85
C ILE A 9 -6.70 -20.67 -2.73
N LEU A 10 -5.79 -20.86 -3.69
CA LEU A 10 -4.49 -20.18 -3.70
C LEU A 10 -4.64 -18.67 -3.87
N GLN A 11 -5.56 -18.20 -4.72
CA GLN A 11 -5.81 -16.78 -4.93
C GLN A 11 -6.34 -16.12 -3.65
N LEU A 12 -7.36 -16.70 -3.02
CA LEU A 12 -7.92 -16.19 -1.77
C LEU A 12 -6.91 -16.28 -0.62
N GLY A 13 -6.12 -17.36 -0.58
CA GLY A 13 -5.01 -17.52 0.36
C GLY A 13 -3.96 -16.42 0.18
N LEU A 14 -3.62 -16.06 -1.06
CA LEU A 14 -2.72 -14.96 -1.36
C LEU A 14 -3.34 -13.60 -0.96
N SER A 15 -4.61 -13.35 -1.26
CA SER A 15 -5.31 -12.13 -0.84
C SER A 15 -5.28 -11.95 0.68
N LEU A 16 -5.50 -13.04 1.43
CA LEU A 16 -5.39 -13.06 2.89
C LEU A 16 -3.94 -12.82 3.34
N ALA A 17 -2.96 -13.49 2.73
CA ALA A 17 -1.55 -13.33 3.07
C ALA A 17 -1.05 -11.90 2.86
N ILE A 18 -1.44 -11.24 1.77
CA ILE A 18 -1.15 -9.82 1.52
C ILE A 18 -1.72 -8.96 2.64
N GLY A 19 -3.00 -9.17 2.99
CA GLY A 19 -3.64 -8.45 4.08
C GLY A 19 -2.98 -8.67 5.44
N LEU A 20 -2.58 -9.91 5.74
CA LEU A 20 -1.89 -10.24 7.00
C LEU A 20 -0.48 -9.64 7.05
N LEU A 21 0.25 -9.62 5.94
CA LEU A 21 1.59 -9.02 5.86
C LEU A 21 1.53 -7.52 6.16
N VAL A 22 0.61 -6.80 5.53
CA VAL A 22 0.39 -5.36 5.79
C VAL A 22 -0.16 -5.15 7.20
N GLY A 23 -1.06 -6.03 7.64
CA GLY A 23 -1.62 -6.00 8.99
C GLY A 23 -0.58 -6.21 10.08
N LEU A 24 0.44 -7.04 9.85
CA LEU A 24 1.54 -7.30 10.79
C LEU A 24 2.35 -6.04 11.04
N GLU A 25 2.70 -5.34 9.96
CA GLU A 25 3.38 -4.06 9.99
C GLU A 25 2.60 -3.03 10.82
N ARG A 26 1.29 -2.94 10.57
CA ARG A 26 0.40 -1.99 11.27
C ARG A 26 0.18 -2.36 12.72
N GLY A 27 -0.08 -3.64 13.01
CA GLY A 27 -0.25 -4.14 14.37
C GLY A 27 1.02 -4.03 15.20
N TRP A 28 2.20 -4.15 14.58
CA TRP A 28 3.48 -3.93 15.27
C TRP A 28 3.67 -2.47 15.66
N ARG A 29 3.28 -1.52 14.79
CA ARG A 29 3.36 -0.08 15.08
C ARG A 29 2.42 0.36 16.20
N GLU A 30 1.19 -0.13 16.18
CA GLU A 30 0.13 0.25 17.13
C GLU A 30 0.13 -0.62 18.40
N ARG A 31 1.21 -1.38 18.64
CA ARG A 31 1.30 -2.34 19.76
C ARG A 31 1.27 -1.66 21.14
N ASP A 32 1.84 -0.46 21.21
CA ASP A 32 1.95 0.33 22.44
C ASP A 32 0.74 1.27 22.61
N THR A 33 -0.20 1.27 21.65
CA THR A 33 -1.46 2.02 21.71
C THR A 33 -2.45 1.30 22.65
N PRO A 34 -3.16 2.04 23.54
CA PRO A 34 -4.16 1.49 24.45
C PRO A 34 -5.21 0.63 23.73
N GLU A 35 -5.77 -0.36 24.45
CA GLU A 35 -6.85 -1.20 23.93
C GLU A 35 -8.08 -0.34 23.63
N GLY A 36 -8.37 -0.11 22.35
CA GLY A 36 -9.48 0.72 21.89
C GLY A 36 -9.10 1.87 20.94
N GLY A 37 -7.82 2.26 20.85
CA GLY A 37 -7.30 3.22 19.86
C GLY A 37 -6.64 2.58 18.62
N ARG A 38 -6.84 1.26 18.46
CA ARG A 38 -6.21 0.47 17.39
C ARG A 38 -7.09 0.49 16.15
N ALA A 39 -6.82 1.47 15.31
CA ALA A 39 -7.69 1.81 14.20
C ALA A 39 -7.76 0.77 13.07
N ALA A 40 -6.76 -0.10 12.96
CA ALA A 40 -6.86 -1.34 12.16
C ALA A 40 -5.66 -2.25 12.45
N GLY A 41 -5.91 -3.39 13.11
CA GLY A 41 -4.86 -4.38 13.41
C GLY A 41 -4.67 -5.45 12.33
N ILE A 42 -3.88 -6.48 12.66
CA ILE A 42 -3.58 -7.64 11.79
C ILE A 42 -4.84 -8.28 11.18
N ARG A 43 -5.92 -8.36 11.97
CA ARG A 43 -7.18 -9.00 11.57
C ARG A 43 -7.91 -8.14 10.55
N THR A 44 -7.97 -6.83 10.74
CA THR A 44 -8.68 -5.90 9.86
C THR A 44 -8.09 -5.92 8.46
N TYR A 45 -6.77 -5.80 8.33
CA TYR A 45 -6.12 -5.85 7.01
C TYR A 45 -6.19 -7.24 6.38
N GLY A 46 -6.00 -8.32 7.14
CA GLY A 46 -6.19 -9.69 6.66
C GLY A 46 -7.58 -9.91 6.05
N ILE A 47 -8.62 -9.52 6.79
CA ILE A 47 -10.02 -9.61 6.34
C ILE A 47 -10.28 -8.68 5.15
N SER A 48 -9.67 -7.48 5.12
CA SER A 48 -9.82 -6.54 4.00
C SER A 48 -9.26 -7.09 2.69
N GLY A 49 -8.09 -7.74 2.75
CA GLY A 49 -7.48 -8.39 1.58
C GLY A 49 -8.33 -9.54 1.09
N LEU A 50 -8.79 -10.40 2.01
CA LEU A 50 -9.69 -11.51 1.69
C LEU A 50 -11.03 -11.01 1.10
N LEU A 51 -11.60 -9.93 1.64
CA LEU A 51 -12.80 -9.30 1.10
C LEU A 51 -12.59 -8.82 -0.34
N GLY A 52 -11.45 -8.20 -0.64
CA GLY A 52 -11.11 -7.80 -2.02
C GLY A 52 -11.06 -8.99 -2.96
N GLY A 53 -10.37 -10.06 -2.56
CA GLY A 53 -10.29 -11.30 -3.34
C GLY A 53 -11.66 -11.97 -3.54
N ALA A 54 -12.45 -12.10 -2.47
CA ALA A 54 -13.79 -12.68 -2.54
C ALA A 54 -14.73 -11.85 -3.44
N THR A 55 -14.68 -10.52 -3.33
CA THR A 55 -15.47 -9.61 -4.16
C THR A 55 -15.11 -9.77 -5.64
N ALA A 56 -13.81 -9.85 -5.95
CA ALA A 56 -13.33 -10.07 -7.31
C ALA A 56 -13.75 -11.45 -7.84
N ALA A 57 -13.66 -12.50 -7.01
CA ALA A 57 -14.09 -13.85 -7.36
C ALA A 57 -15.59 -13.90 -7.68
N LEU A 58 -16.42 -13.22 -6.89
CA LEU A 58 -17.86 -13.09 -7.15
C LEU A 58 -18.13 -12.31 -8.45
N GLY A 59 -17.41 -11.23 -8.70
CA GLY A 59 -17.52 -10.46 -9.95
C GLY A 59 -17.22 -11.30 -11.19
N VAL A 60 -16.18 -12.14 -11.16
CA VAL A 60 -15.84 -13.07 -12.25
C VAL A 60 -16.90 -14.16 -12.40
N ARG A 61 -17.35 -14.76 -11.29
CA ARG A 61 -18.32 -15.87 -11.33
C ARG A 61 -19.71 -15.46 -11.82
N LEU A 62 -20.11 -14.22 -11.55
CA LEU A 62 -21.41 -13.66 -11.92
C LEU A 62 -21.35 -12.84 -13.21
N ASP A 63 -20.20 -12.76 -13.88
CA ASP A 63 -19.94 -11.91 -15.06
C ASP A 63 -20.38 -10.45 -14.84
N ALA A 64 -20.15 -9.95 -13.62
CA ALA A 64 -20.64 -8.68 -13.14
C ALA A 64 -19.49 -7.85 -12.55
N PRO A 65 -18.69 -7.15 -13.41
CA PRO A 65 -17.56 -6.34 -12.95
C PRO A 65 -17.98 -5.18 -12.02
N SER A 66 -19.25 -4.77 -12.08
CA SER A 66 -19.85 -3.79 -11.18
C SER A 66 -19.78 -4.21 -9.70
N ILE A 67 -19.75 -5.52 -9.40
CA ILE A 67 -19.62 -6.03 -8.03
C ILE A 67 -18.28 -5.59 -7.41
N LEU A 68 -17.20 -5.61 -8.18
CA LEU A 68 -15.89 -5.19 -7.69
C LEU A 68 -15.87 -3.68 -7.41
N ILE A 69 -16.44 -2.88 -8.30
CA ILE A 69 -16.53 -1.43 -8.15
C ILE A 69 -17.40 -1.08 -6.93
N ALA A 70 -18.59 -1.69 -6.83
CA ALA A 70 -19.51 -1.48 -5.72
C ALA A 70 -18.90 -1.93 -4.39
N GLY A 71 -18.23 -3.09 -4.36
CA GLY A 71 -17.55 -3.59 -3.18
C GLY A 71 -16.39 -2.70 -2.74
N PHE A 72 -15.59 -2.19 -3.69
CA PHE A 72 -14.52 -1.25 -3.40
C PHE A 72 -15.04 0.08 -2.84
N LEU A 73 -16.11 0.64 -3.43
CA LEU A 73 -16.75 1.86 -2.94
C LEU A 73 -17.38 1.66 -1.56
N ALA A 74 -18.09 0.55 -1.35
CA ALA A 74 -18.69 0.22 -0.06
C ALA A 74 -17.62 0.04 1.03
N PHE A 75 -16.54 -0.70 0.72
CA PHE A 75 -15.40 -0.86 1.62
C PHE A 75 -14.77 0.49 1.96
N THR A 76 -14.50 1.32 0.95
CA THR A 76 -13.92 2.66 1.14
C THR A 76 -14.80 3.52 2.02
N ALA A 77 -16.12 3.53 1.79
CA ALA A 77 -17.07 4.31 2.57
C ALA A 77 -17.12 3.85 4.04
N VAL A 78 -17.21 2.54 4.29
CA VAL A 78 -17.25 1.97 5.64
C VAL A 78 -15.94 2.22 6.37
N PHE A 79 -14.80 1.99 5.71
CA PHE A 79 -13.49 2.18 6.32
C PHE A 79 -13.21 3.65 6.62
N ALA A 80 -13.52 4.55 5.67
CA ALA A 80 -13.37 6.00 5.86
C ALA A 80 -14.28 6.51 6.98
N TRP A 81 -15.53 6.03 7.06
CA TRP A 81 -16.46 6.37 8.14
C TRP A 81 -15.91 5.96 9.51
N TYR A 82 -15.43 4.72 9.64
CA TYR A 82 -14.89 4.22 10.89
C TYR A 82 -13.65 5.02 11.31
N LYS A 83 -12.71 5.22 10.38
CA LYS A 83 -11.51 6.04 10.60
C LYS A 83 -11.82 7.48 10.98
N ALA A 84 -12.82 8.11 10.34
CA ALA A 84 -13.23 9.47 10.67
C ALA A 84 -13.77 9.55 12.11
N ARG A 85 -14.53 8.54 12.56
CA ARG A 85 -15.08 8.50 13.91
C ARG A 85 -14.00 8.29 14.99
N GLU A 86 -12.97 7.54 14.65
CA GLU A 86 -11.84 7.24 15.53
C GLU A 86 -10.83 8.40 15.60
N SER A 87 -10.57 9.07 14.47
CA SER A 87 -9.71 10.26 14.41
C SER A 87 -10.23 11.43 15.26
N LEU A 88 -11.52 11.47 15.55
CA LEU A 88 -12.13 12.44 16.46
C LEU A 88 -11.78 12.19 17.94
N HIS A 89 -11.31 10.98 18.28
CA HIS A 89 -10.93 10.59 19.64
C HIS A 89 -9.41 10.60 19.84
N ASP A 90 -8.61 10.25 18.83
CA ASP A 90 -7.16 9.99 19.00
C ASP A 90 -6.21 11.04 18.38
N GLU A 91 -6.72 12.13 17.76
CA GLU A 91 -5.92 13.18 17.09
C GLU A 91 -4.92 12.68 16.01
N ASP A 92 -4.99 11.41 15.62
CA ASP A 92 -4.01 10.78 14.73
C ASP A 92 -4.54 10.68 13.28
N TYR A 93 -4.32 11.75 12.50
CA TYR A 93 -4.78 11.89 11.12
C TYR A 93 -3.85 11.18 10.11
N SER A 94 -3.69 9.86 10.24
CA SER A 94 -2.85 9.09 9.30
C SER A 94 -3.62 8.68 8.03
N VAL A 95 -3.60 9.55 7.02
CA VAL A 95 -4.14 9.26 5.67
C VAL A 95 -3.55 7.98 5.06
N THR A 96 -2.28 7.70 5.37
CA THR A 96 -1.57 6.50 4.92
C THR A 96 -2.21 5.20 5.42
N GLY A 97 -2.91 5.20 6.56
CA GLY A 97 -3.67 4.03 7.03
C GLY A 97 -4.85 3.70 6.13
N THR A 98 -5.62 4.73 5.77
CA THR A 98 -6.75 4.60 4.84
C THR A 98 -6.27 4.11 3.47
N ILE A 99 -5.23 4.75 2.90
CA ILE A 99 -4.69 4.35 1.60
C ILE A 99 -4.16 2.91 1.63
N ALA A 100 -3.50 2.49 2.72
CA ALA A 100 -3.04 1.11 2.85
C ALA A 100 -4.21 0.11 2.88
N ALA A 101 -5.32 0.42 3.54
CA ALA A 101 -6.47 -0.47 3.60
C ALA A 101 -7.12 -0.63 2.21
N LEU A 102 -7.28 0.48 1.49
CA LEU A 102 -7.75 0.47 0.09
C LEU A 102 -6.79 -0.32 -0.80
N GLY A 103 -5.49 -0.14 -0.64
CA GLY A 103 -4.45 -0.88 -1.36
C GLY A 103 -4.51 -2.38 -1.10
N VAL A 104 -4.71 -2.79 0.16
CA VAL A 104 -4.86 -4.20 0.54
C VAL A 104 -6.10 -4.83 -0.09
N PHE A 105 -7.23 -4.14 -0.11
CA PHE A 105 -8.42 -4.61 -0.81
C PHE A 105 -8.13 -4.77 -2.32
N ALA A 106 -7.55 -3.74 -2.94
CA ALA A 106 -7.27 -3.74 -4.38
C ALA A 106 -6.28 -4.84 -4.78
N LEU A 107 -5.22 -5.06 -4.00
CA LEU A 107 -4.25 -6.13 -4.22
C LEU A 107 -4.85 -7.52 -3.95
N GLY A 108 -5.74 -7.62 -2.96
CA GLY A 108 -6.52 -8.83 -2.73
C GLY A 108 -7.41 -9.18 -3.91
N ALA A 109 -8.06 -8.18 -4.53
CA ALA A 109 -8.80 -8.36 -5.77
C ALA A 109 -7.89 -8.73 -6.95
N LEU A 110 -6.75 -8.04 -7.09
CA LEU A 110 -5.75 -8.31 -8.14
C LEU A 110 -5.22 -9.74 -8.10
N ALA A 111 -5.10 -10.34 -6.91
CA ALA A 111 -4.70 -11.74 -6.78
C ALA A 111 -5.68 -12.72 -7.46
N VAL A 112 -6.94 -12.33 -7.65
CA VAL A 112 -7.98 -13.17 -8.27
C VAL A 112 -8.15 -12.86 -9.76
N VAL A 113 -8.24 -11.58 -10.13
CA VAL A 113 -8.50 -11.17 -11.53
C VAL A 113 -7.25 -10.91 -12.36
N GLY A 114 -6.09 -10.77 -11.72
CA GLY A 114 -4.81 -10.44 -12.37
C GLY A 114 -3.73 -11.49 -12.14
N ASP A 115 -2.47 -11.05 -12.24
CA ASP A 115 -1.30 -11.90 -12.00
C ASP A 115 -1.00 -12.01 -10.50
N GLN A 116 -1.03 -13.24 -9.96
CA GLN A 116 -0.68 -13.52 -8.56
C GLN A 116 0.74 -13.02 -8.19
N ARG A 117 1.70 -13.07 -9.11
CA ARG A 117 3.06 -12.58 -8.86
C ARG A 117 3.07 -11.07 -8.70
N ALA A 118 2.31 -10.35 -9.52
CA ALA A 118 2.16 -8.91 -9.40
C ALA A 118 1.44 -8.53 -8.11
N ALA A 119 0.38 -9.27 -7.72
CA ALA A 119 -0.32 -9.06 -6.46
C ALA A 119 0.60 -9.31 -5.25
N ALA A 120 1.38 -10.39 -5.27
CA ALA A 120 2.34 -10.71 -4.21
C ALA A 120 3.44 -9.65 -4.10
N ALA A 121 4.04 -9.26 -5.24
CA ALA A 121 5.07 -8.22 -5.29
C ALA A 121 4.52 -6.86 -4.83
N GLY A 122 3.31 -6.49 -5.26
CA GLY A 122 2.63 -5.27 -4.85
C GLY A 122 2.30 -5.26 -3.35
N GLY A 123 1.84 -6.39 -2.80
CA GLY A 123 1.60 -6.55 -1.36
C GLY A 123 2.86 -6.43 -0.52
N ALA A 124 3.95 -7.07 -0.96
CA ALA A 124 5.25 -6.97 -0.32
C ALA A 124 5.83 -5.54 -0.40
N ALA A 125 5.73 -4.90 -1.57
CA ALA A 125 6.18 -3.52 -1.75
C ALA A 125 5.38 -2.55 -0.89
N LEU A 126 4.05 -2.70 -0.81
CA LEU A 126 3.20 -1.91 0.06
C LEU A 126 3.61 -2.06 1.53
N ALA A 127 3.80 -3.30 2.00
CA ALA A 127 4.26 -3.56 3.36
C ALA A 127 5.66 -2.97 3.62
N ALA A 128 6.59 -3.08 2.67
CA ALA A 128 7.94 -2.53 2.78
C ALA A 128 7.94 -0.99 2.86
N VAL A 129 7.14 -0.32 2.03
CA VAL A 129 6.97 1.14 2.08
C VAL A 129 6.42 1.57 3.44
N LEU A 130 5.41 0.86 3.94
CA LEU A 130 4.85 1.11 5.27
C LEU A 130 5.90 0.93 6.38
N ALA A 131 6.66 -0.16 6.35
CA ALA A 131 7.72 -0.46 7.32
C ALA A 131 8.85 0.58 7.29
N SER A 132 9.13 1.17 6.13
CA SER A 132 10.20 2.18 5.97
C SER A 132 9.94 3.48 6.72
N ARG A 133 8.69 3.77 7.12
CA ARG A 133 8.30 5.06 7.74
C ARG A 133 9.16 5.43 8.94
N GLU A 134 9.42 4.48 9.84
CA GLU A 134 10.21 4.72 11.06
C GLU A 134 11.68 4.95 10.75
N LEU A 135 12.25 4.22 9.79
CA LEU A 135 13.62 4.44 9.33
C LEU A 135 13.77 5.85 8.72
N LEU A 136 12.81 6.26 7.89
CA LEU A 136 12.79 7.59 7.27
C LEU A 136 12.63 8.71 8.31
N HIS A 137 11.70 8.58 9.26
CA HIS A 137 11.55 9.56 10.34
C HIS A 137 12.79 9.61 11.24
N GLY A 138 13.38 8.45 11.56
CA GLY A 138 14.61 8.38 12.35
C GLY A 138 15.78 9.06 11.65
N LEU A 139 15.92 8.85 10.34
CA LEU A 139 16.95 9.49 9.52
C LEU A 139 16.73 11.01 9.44
N LEU A 140 15.48 11.45 9.19
CA LEU A 140 15.11 12.86 9.16
C LEU A 140 15.35 13.57 10.50
N ARG A 141 15.14 12.90 11.63
CA ARG A 141 15.45 13.47 12.96
C ARG A 141 16.95 13.62 13.22
N ARG A 142 17.80 12.90 12.49
CA ARG A 142 19.27 12.97 12.60
C ARG A 142 19.90 13.97 11.63
N ILE A 143 19.17 14.41 10.60
CA ILE A 143 19.67 15.27 9.53
C ILE A 143 19.14 16.70 9.75
N SER A 144 20.03 17.69 9.64
CA SER A 144 19.66 19.10 9.68
C SER A 144 18.98 19.56 8.38
N TRP A 145 18.21 20.65 8.45
CA TRP A 145 17.56 21.22 7.25
C TRP A 145 18.56 21.58 6.13
N ILE A 146 19.76 22.06 6.49
CA ILE A 146 20.82 22.39 5.53
C ILE A 146 21.33 21.13 4.81
N GLU A 147 21.57 20.05 5.55
CA GLU A 147 22.02 18.78 4.97
C GLU A 147 20.96 18.19 4.04
N LEU A 148 19.69 18.19 4.47
CA LEU A 148 18.57 17.72 3.65
C LEU A 148 18.46 18.53 2.34
N ARG A 149 18.50 19.85 2.43
CA ARG A 149 18.48 20.74 1.26
C ARG A 149 19.65 20.45 0.32
N SER A 150 20.84 20.26 0.87
CA SER A 150 22.05 19.98 0.08
C SER A 150 21.97 18.63 -0.63
N ALA A 151 21.50 17.59 0.07
CA ALA A 151 21.27 16.27 -0.51
C ALA A 151 20.22 16.31 -1.64
N LEU A 152 19.14 17.07 -1.45
CA LEU A 152 18.10 17.28 -2.47
C LEU A 152 18.65 17.98 -3.72
N VAL A 153 19.42 19.05 -3.55
CA VAL A 153 20.06 19.76 -4.67
C VAL A 153 21.00 18.82 -5.42
N LEU A 154 21.82 18.05 -4.70
CA LEU A 154 22.72 17.06 -5.31
C LEU A 154 21.93 15.97 -6.07
N ALA A 155 20.86 15.45 -5.49
CA ALA A 155 19.99 14.47 -6.14
C ALA A 155 19.36 15.02 -7.42
N VAL A 156 18.91 16.27 -7.43
CA VAL A 156 18.40 16.94 -8.64
C VAL A 156 19.51 17.09 -9.67
N MET A 157 20.71 17.51 -9.26
CA MET A 157 21.85 17.64 -10.17
C MET A 157 22.21 16.31 -10.83
N THR A 158 22.24 15.21 -10.07
CA THR A 158 22.65 13.90 -10.58
C THR A 158 21.54 13.14 -11.30
N ALA A 159 20.31 13.15 -10.79
CA ALA A 159 19.22 12.33 -11.33
C ALA A 159 18.41 13.04 -12.42
N ILE A 160 18.41 14.37 -12.46
CA ILE A 160 17.62 15.16 -13.42
C ILE A 160 18.54 15.93 -14.36
N ILE A 161 19.47 16.73 -13.83
CA ILE A 161 20.28 17.63 -14.66
C ILE A 161 21.32 16.86 -15.48
N LEU A 162 22.05 15.92 -14.86
CA LEU A 162 23.09 15.12 -15.53
C LEU A 162 22.58 14.36 -16.77
N PRO A 163 21.44 13.63 -16.74
CA PRO A 163 20.92 12.97 -17.94
C PRO A 163 20.31 13.94 -18.98
N LEU A 164 20.00 15.19 -18.60
CA LEU A 164 19.53 16.23 -19.52
C LEU A 164 20.68 17.00 -20.18
N LEU A 165 21.90 16.90 -19.63
CA LEU A 165 23.08 17.52 -20.21
C LEU A 165 23.46 16.79 -21.51
N PRO A 166 23.71 17.52 -22.61
CA PRO A 166 24.17 16.91 -23.85
C PRO A 166 25.51 16.19 -23.63
N ASP A 167 25.64 14.95 -24.11
CA ASP A 167 26.91 14.20 -24.14
C ASP A 167 27.93 14.76 -25.15
N ARG A 168 27.79 16.03 -25.53
CA ARG A 168 28.66 16.75 -26.45
C ARG A 168 29.02 18.09 -25.85
N ALA A 169 30.26 18.51 -26.05
CA ALA A 169 30.70 19.85 -25.66
C ALA A 169 29.80 20.88 -26.35
N VAL A 170 29.12 21.71 -25.55
CA VAL A 170 28.42 22.89 -26.05
C VAL A 170 29.41 24.05 -25.90
N ASP A 171 30.42 24.06 -26.76
CA ASP A 171 31.46 25.08 -26.77
C ASP A 171 31.50 25.81 -28.14
N PRO A 172 31.90 27.10 -28.17
CA PRO A 172 31.95 27.86 -29.42
C PRO A 172 33.00 27.37 -30.42
N TRP A 173 33.91 26.49 -30.01
CA TRP A 173 35.06 26.06 -30.79
C TRP A 173 34.83 24.78 -31.58
N GLY A 174 33.63 24.18 -31.49
CA GLY A 174 33.13 23.20 -32.45
C GLY A 174 33.97 21.94 -32.58
N GLY A 175 34.16 21.22 -31.48
CA GLY A 175 34.74 19.88 -31.48
C GLY A 175 33.94 18.86 -32.30
#